data_AF-Q00636-F1
#
_entry.id   AF-Q00636-F1
#
_cell.length_a   1.000
_cell.length_b   1.000
_cell.length_c   1.000
_cell.angle_alpha   90.00
_cell.angle_beta   90.00
_cell.angle_gamma   90.00
#
_symmetry.space_group_name_H-M   'P 1'
#
loop_
_entity.id
_entity.type
_entity.pdbx_description
1 polymer ?
#
loop_
_entity_poly.entity_id
_entity_poly.type
_entity_poly.pdbx_seq_one_letter_code
_entity_poly.pdbx_strand_id
1 'polypeptide(L)'
;EHLFVKTMRAVMKNVTHLCSRNRSRIWGDQGWEKVVVCIVADGRTKIHPLTLKVLAAMGIYQDNVSQTSVNGNPVTAHIYEYTSQVMMDSDLKVRASQGETVPIQTIFCLKEKNAKKLNSHRWFFNAFGPVLSPNVCVLIDVGTKPTPTSIYHLWKAFDRNPDLGGACGEIYAELGKGGVKLINPLVAA
;
A
#
# COMPACT_ATOMS: atom_id res chain seq x y z
N GLU A 1 -7.94 -11.48 1.63
CA GLU A 1 -7.65 -10.78 2.91
C GLU A 1 -6.19 -10.93 3.33
N HIS A 2 -5.67 -12.16 3.45
CA HIS A 2 -4.29 -12.41 3.86
C HIS A 2 -3.29 -11.74 2.91
N LEU A 3 -3.66 -11.63 1.62
CA LEU A 3 -2.90 -10.90 0.60
C LEU A 3 -2.76 -9.40 0.90
N PHE A 4 -3.86 -8.72 1.28
CA PHE A 4 -3.82 -7.29 1.63
C PHE A 4 -2.94 -7.07 2.86
N VAL A 5 -3.18 -7.84 3.92
CA VAL A 5 -2.41 -7.74 5.16
C VAL A 5 -0.92 -8.02 4.92
N LYS A 6 -0.61 -9.01 4.06
CA LYS A 6 0.77 -9.36 3.66
C LYS A 6 1.44 -8.20 2.92
N THR A 7 0.77 -7.63 1.91
CA THR A 7 1.29 -6.49 1.15
C THR A 7 1.46 -5.27 2.05
N MET A 8 0.43 -4.89 2.81
CA MET A 8 0.46 -3.72 3.68
C MET A 8 1.59 -3.86 4.70
N ARG A 9 1.69 -4.98 5.41
CA ARG A 9 2.80 -5.22 6.36
C ARG A 9 4.17 -5.06 5.71
N ALA A 10 4.35 -5.57 4.50
CA ALA A 10 5.63 -5.46 3.79
C ALA A 10 5.93 -4.02 3.37
N VAL A 11 4.91 -3.25 2.97
CA VAL A 11 5.03 -1.79 2.76
C VAL A 11 5.43 -1.09 4.05
N MET A 12 4.73 -1.36 5.17
CA MET A 12 5.07 -0.75 6.46
C MET A 12 6.53 -1.02 6.87
N LYS A 13 7.01 -2.26 6.69
CA LYS A 13 8.41 -2.62 6.96
C LYS A 13 9.41 -1.88 6.08
N ASN A 14 9.06 -1.63 4.82
CA ASN A 14 9.90 -0.81 3.93
C ASN A 14 9.93 0.65 4.40
N VAL A 15 8.81 1.22 4.84
CA VAL A 15 8.78 2.59 5.40
C VAL A 15 9.60 2.66 6.69
N THR A 16 9.49 1.69 7.59
CA THR A 16 10.38 1.57 8.76
C THR A 16 11.85 1.48 8.34
N HIS A 17 12.16 0.71 7.28
CA HIS A 17 13.53 0.63 6.78
C HIS A 17 14.05 1.96 6.26
N LEU A 18 13.23 2.76 5.57
CA LEU A 18 13.61 4.13 5.19
C LEU A 18 13.94 4.95 6.44
N CYS A 19 13.14 4.83 7.49
CA CYS A 19 13.36 5.61 8.71
C CYS A 19 14.64 5.23 9.46
N SER A 20 15.11 3.98 9.34
CA SER A 20 16.37 3.56 9.99
C SER A 20 17.65 3.97 9.24
N ARG A 21 17.54 4.69 8.12
CA ARG A 21 18.69 5.11 7.29
C ARG A 21 19.37 6.37 7.82
N ASN A 22 20.02 6.27 8.98
CA ASN A 22 20.67 7.40 9.66
C ASN A 22 21.87 8.02 8.92
N ARG A 23 22.38 7.38 7.86
CA ARG A 23 23.46 7.87 7.00
C ARG A 23 22.94 8.32 5.63
N SER A 24 21.69 8.77 5.54
CA SER A 24 21.06 9.29 4.34
C SER A 24 20.85 10.80 4.46
N ARG A 25 20.96 11.54 3.36
CA ARG A 25 20.58 12.97 3.34
C ARG A 25 19.05 13.17 3.32
N ILE A 26 18.33 12.17 2.79
CA ILE A 26 16.87 12.25 2.58
C ILE A 26 16.10 11.47 3.65
N TRP A 27 16.68 10.37 4.13
CA TRP A 27 16.01 9.43 5.03
C TRP A 27 16.59 9.51 6.45
N GLY A 28 15.83 9.04 7.44
CA GLY A 28 16.12 9.15 8.87
C GLY A 28 14.83 9.02 9.67
N ASP A 29 14.85 9.28 10.98
CA ASP A 29 13.71 8.96 11.87
C ASP A 29 12.35 9.50 11.41
N GLN A 30 12.30 10.68 10.78
CA GLN A 30 11.09 11.28 10.19
C GLN A 30 10.89 10.99 8.69
N GLY A 31 11.53 9.94 8.18
CA GLY A 31 11.46 9.55 6.76
C GLY A 31 10.04 9.16 6.33
N TRP A 32 9.21 8.73 7.27
CA TRP A 32 7.81 8.35 7.03
C TRP A 32 6.94 9.53 6.61
N GLU A 33 7.25 10.76 7.04
CA GLU A 33 6.53 11.98 6.66
C GLU A 33 6.63 12.27 5.15
N LYS A 34 7.66 11.71 4.50
CA LYS A 34 7.92 11.85 3.06
C LYS A 34 7.25 10.75 2.23
N VAL A 35 6.47 9.87 2.86
CA VAL A 35 5.85 8.72 2.22
C VAL A 35 4.34 8.73 2.46
N VAL A 36 3.58 8.72 1.36
CA VAL A 36 2.13 8.51 1.39
C VAL A 36 1.79 7.17 0.75
N VAL A 37 1.05 6.33 1.47
CA VAL A 37 0.51 5.07 0.95
C VAL A 37 -0.89 5.34 0.40
N CYS A 38 -1.05 5.30 -0.91
CA CYS A 38 -2.36 5.44 -1.56
C CYS A 38 -2.93 4.06 -1.91
N ILE A 39 -4.07 3.71 -1.33
CA ILE A 39 -4.80 2.47 -1.58
C ILE A 39 -6.03 2.78 -2.42
N VAL A 40 -6.09 2.26 -3.65
CA VAL A 40 -7.25 2.42 -4.54
C VAL A 40 -8.01 1.09 -4.66
N ALA A 41 -9.21 1.01 -4.08
CA ALA A 41 -10.09 -0.14 -4.18
C ALA A 41 -11.10 0.01 -5.34
N ASP A 42 -11.11 -0.97 -6.25
CA ASP A 42 -11.85 -0.95 -7.51
C ASP A 42 -13.28 -1.50 -7.39
N GLY A 43 -14.16 -0.69 -6.79
CA GLY A 43 -15.59 -0.96 -6.69
C GLY A 43 -16.01 -1.37 -5.27
N ARG A 44 -16.94 -0.62 -4.70
CA ARG A 44 -17.44 -0.81 -3.33
C ARG A 44 -18.12 -2.16 -3.12
N THR A 45 -18.77 -2.68 -4.15
CA THR A 45 -19.40 -4.02 -4.10
C THR A 45 -18.42 -5.16 -4.42
N LYS A 46 -17.18 -4.84 -4.83
CA LYS A 46 -16.16 -5.81 -5.22
C LYS A 46 -15.05 -5.98 -4.19
N ILE A 47 -14.80 -4.97 -3.37
CA ILE A 47 -13.86 -5.09 -2.26
C ILE A 47 -14.34 -6.18 -1.28
N HIS A 48 -13.41 -7.00 -0.81
CA HIS A 48 -13.72 -8.04 0.15
C HIS A 48 -14.06 -7.43 1.53
N PRO A 49 -15.14 -7.84 2.21
CA PRO A 49 -15.56 -7.25 3.49
C PRO A 49 -14.47 -7.28 4.56
N LEU A 50 -13.67 -8.36 4.60
CA LEU A 50 -12.58 -8.48 5.56
C LEU A 50 -11.43 -7.50 5.29
N THR A 51 -11.22 -7.06 4.04
CA THR A 51 -10.26 -5.98 3.75
C THR A 51 -10.75 -4.67 4.37
N LEU A 52 -12.05 -4.37 4.29
CA LEU A 52 -12.64 -3.20 4.95
C LEU A 52 -12.51 -3.29 6.48
N LYS A 53 -12.77 -4.46 7.08
CA LYS A 53 -12.57 -4.68 8.52
C LYS A 53 -11.11 -4.47 8.95
N VAL A 54 -10.15 -4.91 8.14
CA VAL A 54 -8.72 -4.66 8.40
C VAL A 54 -8.41 -3.17 8.32
N LEU A 55 -8.88 -2.47 7.28
CA LEU A 55 -8.71 -1.02 7.16
C LEU A 55 -9.36 -0.26 8.33
N ALA A 56 -10.52 -0.71 8.80
CA ALA A 56 -11.19 -0.15 9.97
C ALA A 56 -10.42 -0.39 11.26
N ALA A 57 -9.89 -1.60 11.46
CA ALA A 57 -9.03 -1.91 12.61
C ALA A 57 -7.72 -1.08 12.60
N MET A 58 -7.25 -0.67 11.42
CA MET A 58 -6.12 0.26 11.27
C MET A 58 -6.50 1.74 11.44
N GLY A 59 -7.79 2.04 11.62
CA GLY A 59 -8.34 3.41 11.71
C GLY A 59 -8.52 4.12 10.37
N ILE A 60 -8.19 3.48 9.25
CA ILE A 60 -8.20 4.09 7.91
C ILE A 60 -9.60 4.19 7.33
N TYR A 61 -10.51 3.29 7.72
CA TYR A 61 -11.86 3.22 7.16
C TYR A 61 -12.91 3.20 8.26
N GLN A 62 -14.02 3.90 8.03
CA GLN A 62 -15.16 3.93 8.94
C GLN A 62 -16.41 3.42 8.22
N ASP A 63 -17.03 2.38 8.78
CA ASP A 63 -18.28 1.85 8.28
C ASP A 63 -19.42 2.88 8.44
N ASN A 64 -20.39 2.82 7.53
CA ASN A 64 -21.63 3.62 7.53
C ASN A 64 -21.48 5.14 7.32
N VAL A 65 -20.29 5.63 6.96
CA VAL A 65 -20.10 7.04 6.52
C VAL A 65 -20.38 7.21 5.02
N SER A 66 -20.30 6.13 4.24
CA SER A 66 -20.43 6.18 2.78
C SER A 66 -21.87 6.46 2.32
N GLN A 67 -22.04 7.42 1.42
CA GLN A 67 -23.31 7.77 0.78
C GLN A 67 -23.32 7.43 -0.71
N THR A 68 -24.46 7.04 -1.27
CA THR A 68 -24.55 6.72 -2.71
C THR A 68 -24.76 7.95 -3.59
N SER A 69 -25.26 9.05 -3.02
CA SER A 69 -25.42 10.34 -3.69
C SER A 69 -25.26 11.50 -2.71
N VAL A 70 -24.82 12.66 -3.23
CA VAL A 70 -24.73 13.93 -2.49
C VAL A 70 -25.33 15.01 -3.37
N ASN A 71 -26.30 15.79 -2.84
CA ASN A 71 -27.01 16.82 -3.58
C ASN A 71 -27.61 16.33 -4.93
N GLY A 72 -28.15 15.10 -4.93
CA GLY A 72 -28.70 14.47 -6.14
C GLY A 72 -27.67 13.92 -7.13
N ASN A 73 -26.37 14.20 -6.94
CA ASN A 73 -25.30 13.69 -7.78
C ASN A 73 -24.80 12.33 -7.27
N PRO A 74 -24.65 11.31 -8.12
CA PRO A 74 -24.08 10.03 -7.71
C PRO A 74 -22.64 10.17 -7.21
N VAL A 75 -22.32 9.55 -6.08
CA VAL A 75 -20.95 9.50 -5.59
C VAL A 75 -20.10 8.62 -6.52
N THR A 76 -18.87 9.06 -6.80
CA THR A 76 -17.94 8.31 -7.66
C THR A 76 -16.92 7.51 -6.85
N ALA A 77 -16.53 8.02 -5.69
CA ALA A 77 -15.60 7.38 -4.76
C ALA A 77 -15.75 7.97 -3.35
N HIS A 78 -15.33 7.20 -2.35
CA HIS A 78 -15.17 7.63 -0.96
C HIS A 78 -13.68 7.71 -0.66
N ILE A 79 -13.23 8.83 -0.10
CA ILE A 79 -11.83 9.06 0.23
C ILE A 79 -11.70 9.19 1.74
N TYR A 80 -10.80 8.42 2.32
CA TYR A 80 -10.45 8.45 3.73
C TYR A 80 -8.96 8.72 3.86
N GLU A 81 -8.58 9.48 4.87
CA GLU A 81 -7.19 9.81 5.15
C GLU A 81 -6.92 9.62 6.64
N TYR A 82 -5.85 8.88 6.97
CA TYR A 82 -5.47 8.61 8.34
C TYR A 82 -3.99 8.24 8.46
N THR A 83 -3.34 8.72 9.53
CA THR A 83 -1.98 8.31 9.89
C THR A 83 -2.06 7.14 10.86
N SER A 84 -1.77 5.91 10.38
CA SER A 84 -1.86 4.71 11.21
C SER A 84 -0.50 4.27 11.73
N GLN A 85 -0.46 3.86 12.99
CA GLN A 85 0.66 3.10 13.60
C GLN A 85 0.26 1.66 13.92
N VAL A 86 -0.97 1.27 13.56
CA VAL A 86 -1.53 -0.04 13.89
C VAL A 86 -1.09 -1.04 12.83
N MET A 87 -0.44 -2.12 13.26
CA MET A 87 -0.10 -3.24 12.41
C MET A 87 -0.95 -4.46 12.76
N MET A 88 -1.56 -5.07 11.75
CA MET A 88 -2.22 -6.37 11.88
C MET A 88 -1.20 -7.49 11.65
N ASP A 89 -1.29 -8.58 12.41
CA ASP A 89 -0.51 -9.81 12.18
C ASP A 89 -1.21 -10.78 11.20
N SER A 90 -0.59 -11.92 10.89
CA SER A 90 -1.12 -12.89 9.91
C SER A 90 -2.43 -13.51 10.36
N ASP A 91 -2.70 -13.49 11.67
CA ASP A 91 -3.89 -14.03 12.31
C ASP A 91 -4.96 -12.94 12.50
N LEU A 92 -4.77 -11.79 11.85
CA LEU A 92 -5.65 -10.61 11.89
C LEU A 92 -5.80 -10.01 13.29
N LYS A 93 -4.81 -10.23 14.16
CA LYS A 93 -4.77 -9.61 15.48
C LYS A 93 -4.00 -8.30 15.40
N VAL A 94 -4.52 -7.28 16.09
CA VAL A 94 -3.82 -6.02 16.28
C VAL A 94 -2.63 -6.29 17.19
N ARG A 95 -1.42 -5.93 16.73
CA ARG A 95 -0.26 -5.86 17.61
C ARG A 95 0.02 -4.41 17.95
N ALA A 96 0.09 -4.13 19.25
CA ALA A 96 0.70 -2.89 19.70
C ALA A 96 2.15 -2.91 19.23
N SER A 97 2.51 -1.96 18.36
CA SER A 97 3.87 -1.81 17.89
C SER A 97 4.72 -1.33 19.06
N GLN A 98 5.47 -2.23 19.70
CA GLN A 98 6.47 -1.86 20.70
C GLN A 98 7.71 -1.26 20.00
N GLY A 99 7.52 -0.14 19.27
CA GLY A 99 8.58 0.58 18.57
C GLY A 99 9.09 -0.06 17.26
N GLU A 100 8.47 -1.14 16.79
CA GLU A 100 8.89 -1.81 15.53
C GLU A 100 8.35 -1.13 14.26
N THR A 101 7.38 -0.23 14.38
CA THR A 101 6.70 0.40 13.25
C THR A 101 6.65 1.90 13.40
N VAL A 102 6.90 2.60 12.30
CA VAL A 102 6.73 4.06 12.21
C VAL A 102 5.29 4.41 11.79
N PRO A 103 4.83 5.65 12.02
CA PRO A 103 3.55 6.11 11.49
C PRO A 103 3.54 6.05 9.96
N ILE A 104 2.36 5.82 9.36
CA ILE A 104 2.22 5.77 7.91
C ILE A 104 1.01 6.59 7.49
N GLN A 105 1.29 7.64 6.71
CA GLN A 105 0.24 8.44 6.07
C GLN A 105 -0.45 7.62 5.00
N THR A 106 -1.74 7.34 5.20
CA THR A 106 -2.51 6.49 4.28
C THR A 106 -3.72 7.23 3.73
N ILE A 107 -3.86 7.21 2.40
CA ILE A 107 -5.06 7.63 1.69
C ILE A 107 -5.75 6.37 1.17
N PHE A 108 -7.00 6.17 1.53
CA PHE A 108 -7.83 5.09 1.02
C PHE A 108 -8.95 5.64 0.14
N CYS A 109 -8.93 5.26 -1.13
CA CYS A 109 -9.95 5.59 -2.12
C CYS A 109 -10.77 4.36 -2.47
N LEU A 110 -12.04 4.36 -2.07
CA LEU A 110 -13.01 3.32 -2.39
C LEU A 110 -13.91 3.79 -3.53
N LYS A 111 -13.65 3.31 -4.75
CA LYS A 111 -14.45 3.64 -5.92
C LYS A 111 -15.84 3.01 -5.81
N GLU A 112 -16.89 3.70 -6.24
CA GLU A 112 -18.23 3.09 -6.31
C GLU A 112 -18.29 1.98 -7.36
N LYS A 113 -17.74 2.24 -8.56
CA LYS A 113 -17.80 1.33 -9.72
C LYS A 113 -16.47 0.60 -9.93
N ASN A 114 -16.57 -0.67 -10.29
CA ASN A 114 -15.43 -1.46 -10.77
C ASN A 114 -15.13 -1.10 -12.22
N ALA A 115 -13.89 -0.72 -12.51
CA ALA A 115 -13.44 -0.32 -13.84
C ALA A 115 -12.05 -0.87 -14.20
N LYS A 116 -11.62 -1.94 -13.51
CA LYS A 116 -10.36 -2.66 -13.69
C LYS A 116 -9.10 -1.86 -13.33
N LYS A 117 -7.96 -2.56 -13.36
CA LYS A 117 -6.64 -2.09 -12.92
C LYS A 117 -6.20 -0.78 -13.58
N LEU A 118 -6.33 -0.67 -14.91
CA LEU A 118 -5.88 0.52 -15.63
C LEU A 118 -6.65 1.78 -15.20
N ASN A 119 -7.94 1.66 -14.91
CA ASN A 119 -8.71 2.78 -14.39
C ASN A 119 -8.26 3.15 -12.97
N SER A 120 -7.97 2.18 -12.12
CA SER A 120 -7.44 2.46 -10.77
C SER A 120 -6.08 3.18 -10.80
N HIS A 121 -5.21 2.87 -11.76
CA HIS A 121 -3.99 3.65 -11.99
C HIS A 121 -4.30 5.09 -12.42
N ARG A 122 -5.29 5.30 -13.30
CA ARG A 122 -5.72 6.66 -13.69
C ARG A 122 -6.25 7.46 -12.49
N TRP A 123 -6.98 6.83 -11.56
CA TRP A 123 -7.37 7.49 -10.31
C TRP A 123 -6.14 7.96 -9.53
N PHE A 124 -5.12 7.10 -9.40
CA PHE A 124 -3.86 7.51 -8.77
C PHE A 124 -3.21 8.70 -9.49
N PHE A 125 -2.89 8.56 -10.78
CA PHE A 125 -2.11 9.58 -11.49
C PHE A 125 -2.87 10.87 -11.80
N ASN A 126 -4.19 10.82 -11.99
CA ASN A 126 -4.96 12.00 -12.41
C ASN A 126 -5.67 12.69 -11.24
N ALA A 127 -6.05 11.96 -10.18
CA ALA A 127 -6.75 12.55 -9.04
C ALA A 127 -5.80 12.86 -7.88
N PHE A 128 -4.96 11.90 -7.48
CA PHE A 128 -4.08 12.06 -6.33
C PHE A 128 -2.71 12.60 -6.68
N GLY A 129 -2.14 12.17 -7.81
CA GLY A 129 -0.82 12.59 -8.29
C GLY A 129 -0.61 14.11 -8.35
N PRO A 130 -1.54 14.90 -8.93
CA PRO A 130 -1.39 16.35 -9.03
C PRO A 130 -1.46 17.05 -7.66
N VAL A 131 -2.16 16.45 -6.68
CA VAL A 131 -2.31 17.00 -5.33
C VAL A 131 -1.11 16.65 -4.46
N LEU A 132 -0.63 15.40 -4.55
CA LEU A 132 0.51 14.90 -3.77
C LEU A 132 1.85 15.35 -4.34
N SER A 133 1.92 15.63 -5.65
CA SER A 133 3.14 15.97 -6.39
C SER A 133 4.36 15.09 -6.03
N PRO A 134 4.25 13.75 -6.08
CA PRO A 134 5.32 12.85 -5.63
C PRO A 134 6.55 12.89 -6.55
N ASN A 135 7.76 12.85 -5.98
CA ASN A 135 8.99 12.71 -6.77
C ASN A 135 9.14 11.30 -7.37
N VAL A 136 8.71 10.27 -6.65
CA VAL A 136 8.79 8.86 -7.08
C VAL A 136 7.48 8.16 -6.72
N CYS A 137 6.91 7.45 -7.68
CA CYS A 137 5.72 6.62 -7.50
C CYS A 137 6.09 5.14 -7.59
N VAL A 138 5.72 4.35 -6.56
CA VAL A 138 5.92 2.90 -6.56
C VAL A 138 4.56 2.21 -6.60
N LEU A 139 4.26 1.53 -7.72
CA LEU A 139 3.02 0.79 -7.90
C LEU A 139 3.17 -0.64 -7.39
N ILE A 140 2.30 -1.06 -6.46
CA ILE A 140 2.33 -2.40 -5.86
C ILE A 140 0.94 -3.01 -5.95
N ASP A 141 0.85 -4.18 -6.59
CA ASP A 141 -0.38 -4.96 -6.60
C ASP A 141 -0.63 -5.61 -5.24
N VAL A 142 -1.89 -5.61 -4.79
CA VAL A 142 -2.29 -6.35 -3.59
C VAL A 142 -2.06 -7.84 -3.82
N GLY A 143 -1.32 -8.46 -2.90
CA GLY A 143 -0.80 -9.83 -3.02
C GLY A 143 0.70 -9.90 -3.24
N THR A 144 1.33 -8.83 -3.70
CA THR A 144 2.78 -8.72 -3.81
C THR A 144 3.39 -8.34 -2.46
N LYS A 145 4.50 -9.02 -2.10
CA LYS A 145 5.25 -8.76 -0.87
C LYS A 145 6.61 -8.15 -1.23
N PRO A 146 6.78 -6.82 -1.20
CA PRO A 146 8.10 -6.21 -1.36
C PRO A 146 9.07 -6.77 -0.31
N THR A 147 10.31 -7.05 -0.72
CA THR A 147 11.37 -7.41 0.24
C THR A 147 11.70 -6.19 1.11
N PRO A 148 12.27 -6.37 2.32
CA PRO A 148 12.37 -5.30 3.31
C PRO A 148 13.08 -4.01 2.87
N THR A 149 13.94 -4.08 1.85
CA THR A 149 14.72 -2.94 1.33
C THR A 149 14.36 -2.57 -0.12
N SER A 150 13.43 -3.28 -0.75
CA SER A 150 13.14 -3.12 -2.18
C SER A 150 12.66 -1.71 -2.55
N ILE A 151 11.80 -1.09 -1.75
CA ILE A 151 11.32 0.28 -2.02
C ILE A 151 12.48 1.29 -1.92
N TYR A 152 13.38 1.11 -0.95
CA TYR A 152 14.59 1.92 -0.84
C TYR A 152 15.46 1.80 -2.10
N HIS A 153 15.67 0.59 -2.62
CA HIS A 153 16.48 0.39 -3.82
C HIS A 153 15.83 0.96 -5.09
N LEU A 154 14.51 0.83 -5.23
CA LEU A 154 13.76 1.48 -6.31
C LEU A 154 13.92 2.99 -6.25
N TRP A 155 13.66 3.60 -5.09
CA TRP A 155 13.87 5.03 -4.89
C TRP A 155 15.33 5.45 -5.15
N LYS A 156 16.29 4.65 -4.68
CA LYS A 156 17.73 4.96 -4.81
C LYS A 156 18.17 4.98 -6.28
N ALA A 157 17.50 4.27 -7.17
CA ALA A 157 17.76 4.34 -8.60
C ALA A 157 17.45 5.73 -9.16
N PHE A 158 16.29 6.31 -8.81
CA PHE A 158 15.92 7.68 -9.18
C PHE A 158 16.83 8.72 -8.52
N ASP A 159 17.20 8.54 -7.25
CA ASP A 159 18.13 9.43 -6.54
C ASP A 159 19.55 9.44 -7.16
N ARG A 160 19.96 8.33 -7.78
CA ARG A 160 21.28 8.23 -8.43
C ARG A 160 21.30 8.80 -9.85
N ASN A 161 20.19 8.75 -10.56
CA ASN A 161 20.10 9.18 -11.95
C ASN A 161 18.84 10.04 -12.16
N PRO A 162 18.98 11.38 -12.24
CA PRO A 162 17.88 12.30 -12.49
C PRO A 162 17.12 12.06 -13.80
N ASP A 163 17.77 11.45 -14.80
CA ASP A 163 17.17 11.17 -16.11
C ASP A 163 16.39 9.84 -16.14
N LEU A 164 16.33 9.12 -15.01
CA LEU A 164 15.65 7.82 -14.94
C LEU A 164 14.12 7.99 -14.96
N GLY A 165 13.47 7.53 -16.02
CA GLY A 165 12.00 7.55 -16.16
C GLY A 165 11.26 6.38 -15.49
N GLY A 166 11.97 5.32 -15.08
CA GLY A 166 11.35 4.13 -14.50
C GLY A 166 12.34 3.11 -13.93
N ALA A 167 11.92 2.36 -12.91
CA ALA A 167 12.65 1.23 -12.34
C ALA A 167 11.68 0.09 -12.02
N CYS A 168 12.13 -1.15 -12.18
CA CYS A 168 11.35 -2.35 -11.86
C CYS A 168 12.18 -3.31 -11.01
N GLY A 169 11.52 -4.00 -10.08
CA GLY A 169 12.11 -5.11 -9.34
C GLY A 169 11.71 -6.45 -9.95
N GLU A 170 12.46 -7.49 -9.63
CA GLU A 170 12.09 -8.86 -9.98
C GLU A 170 10.97 -9.37 -9.07
N ILE A 171 10.02 -10.12 -9.64
CA ILE A 171 8.91 -10.75 -8.92
C ILE A 171 9.00 -12.25 -9.11
N TYR A 172 8.97 -12.99 -8.01
CA TYR A 172 9.00 -14.45 -8.01
C TYR A 172 7.86 -15.02 -7.14
N ALA A 173 7.44 -16.24 -7.46
CA ALA A 173 6.43 -16.95 -6.68
C ALA A 173 6.98 -17.33 -5.30
N GLU A 174 6.17 -17.15 -4.26
CA GLU A 174 6.57 -17.54 -2.90
C GLU A 174 6.60 -19.07 -2.78
N LEU A 175 7.77 -19.63 -2.50
CA LEU A 175 7.98 -21.08 -2.40
C LEU A 175 7.50 -21.70 -1.06
N GLY A 176 7.11 -20.85 -0.09
CA GLY A 176 6.74 -21.30 1.25
C GLY A 176 7.95 -21.71 2.10
N LYS A 177 7.71 -21.97 3.39
CA LYS A 177 8.78 -22.38 4.32
C LYS A 177 9.33 -23.73 3.85
N GLY A 178 10.64 -23.82 3.61
CA GLY A 178 11.29 -25.05 3.14
C GLY A 178 10.88 -25.49 1.73
N GLY A 179 10.34 -24.59 0.89
CA GLY A 179 9.95 -24.94 -0.48
C GLY A 179 8.67 -25.75 -0.60
N VAL A 180 7.87 -25.89 0.47
CA VAL A 180 6.65 -26.72 0.49
C VAL A 180 5.65 -26.39 -0.63
N LYS A 181 5.63 -25.14 -1.14
CA LYS A 181 4.74 -24.77 -2.25
C LYS A 181 5.21 -25.27 -3.62
N LEU A 182 6.44 -25.75 -3.76
CA LEU A 182 6.95 -26.39 -4.99
C LEU A 182 6.21 -27.69 -5.34
N ILE A 183 5.44 -28.26 -4.41
CA ILE A 183 4.53 -29.38 -4.71
C ILE A 183 3.43 -28.95 -5.70
N ASN A 184 3.07 -27.66 -5.72
CA ASN A 184 2.13 -27.13 -6.69
C ASN A 184 2.86 -26.89 -8.04
N PRO A 185 2.46 -27.56 -9.13
CA PRO A 185 3.11 -27.42 -10.44
C PRO A 185 3.13 -25.98 -10.96
N LEU A 186 2.13 -25.15 -10.60
CA LEU A 186 2.08 -23.73 -11.00
C LEU A 186 3.08 -22.85 -10.24
N VAL A 187 3.58 -23.31 -9.10
CA VAL A 187 4.61 -22.61 -8.31
C VAL A 187 6.01 -23.11 -8.66
N ALA A 188 6.11 -24.35 -9.15
CA ALA A 188 7.38 -24.98 -9.53
C ALA A 188 7.79 -24.76 -10.99
N ALA A 189 6.83 -24.46 -11.88
CA ALA A 189 7.07 -24.06 -13.27
C ALA A 189 7.50 -22.60 -13.37
#